data_AF-A0A2S3WQ43-F1
#
_entry.id   AF-A0A2S3WQ43-F1
#
_cell.length_a   1.000
_cell.length_b   1.000
_cell.length_c   1.000
_cell.angle_alpha   90.00
_cell.angle_beta   90.00
_cell.angle_gamma   90.00
#
_symmetry.space_group_name_H-M   'P 1'
#
loop_
_entity.id
_entity.type
_entity.pdbx_description
1 polymer ?
#
loop_
_entity_poly.entity_id
_entity_poly.type
_entity_poly.pdbx_seq_one_letter_code
_entity_poly.pdbx_strand_id
1 'polypeptide(L)'
;MAQSPNPFQIAAGDHPQPHPCCSRAFEIASAHLPEEDWADLQTLVEDADTALLHFECFTLPDSDAIGFKLLSTPWTDHHLGQFWGYDLSTLQALQAAEGFSEETIRVLTLAAQAEVRFLVIDPNSNVLNGLPLFDC
;
A
#
# COMPACT_ATOMS: atom_id res chain seq x y z
N MET A 1 10.47 3.72 -21.87
CA MET A 1 9.64 4.79 -21.29
C MET A 1 10.14 5.02 -19.88
N ALA A 2 10.39 6.26 -19.45
CA ALA A 2 10.76 6.50 -18.05
C ALA A 2 9.57 6.09 -17.17
N GLN A 3 9.80 5.33 -16.11
CA GLN A 3 8.75 5.07 -15.12
C GLN A 3 8.31 6.41 -14.53
N SER A 4 7.01 6.64 -14.46
CA SER A 4 6.46 7.81 -13.78
C SER A 4 6.96 7.82 -12.32
N PRO A 5 7.33 8.98 -11.77
CA PRO A 5 7.85 9.06 -10.42
C PRO A 5 6.82 8.54 -9.39
N ASN A 6 7.29 7.87 -8.35
CA ASN A 6 6.43 7.29 -7.32
C ASN A 6 5.75 8.41 -6.51
N PRO A 7 4.40 8.45 -6.43
CA PRO A 7 3.66 9.56 -5.84
C PRO A 7 3.91 9.71 -4.33
N PHE A 8 4.17 8.62 -3.61
CA PHE A 8 4.52 8.68 -2.18
C PHE A 8 5.90 9.29 -1.94
N GLN A 9 6.83 9.14 -2.89
CA GLN A 9 8.15 9.78 -2.80
C GLN A 9 8.04 11.29 -3.07
N ILE A 10 7.22 11.69 -4.04
CA ILE A 10 6.97 13.11 -4.34
C ILE A 10 6.33 13.80 -3.13
N ALA A 11 5.23 13.26 -2.61
CA ALA A 11 4.52 13.87 -1.49
C ALA A 11 5.38 13.96 -0.22
N ALA A 12 6.31 13.02 -0.01
CA ALA A 12 7.26 13.10 1.09
C ALA A 12 8.35 14.16 0.89
N GLY A 13 8.73 14.48 -0.35
CA GLY A 13 9.73 15.50 -0.68
C GLY A 13 9.27 16.93 -0.38
N ASP A 14 7.96 17.15 -0.31
CA ASP A 14 7.34 18.44 0.03
C ASP A 14 7.37 18.75 1.54
N HIS A 15 7.82 17.80 2.36
CA HIS A 15 7.84 17.92 3.82
C HIS A 15 9.27 17.77 4.40
N PRO A 16 9.54 18.35 5.59
CA PRO A 16 10.81 18.17 6.27
C PRO A 16 11.12 16.69 6.47
N GLN A 17 12.38 16.29 6.27
CA GLN A 17 12.83 14.92 6.49
C GLN A 17 12.37 14.45 7.88
N PRO A 18 11.65 13.33 7.98
CA PRO A 18 11.19 12.82 9.26
C PRO A 18 12.40 12.56 10.17
N HIS A 19 12.19 12.75 11.47
CA HIS A 19 13.21 12.41 12.45
C HIS A 19 13.64 10.94 12.27
N PRO A 20 14.93 10.56 12.44
CA PRO A 20 15.42 9.22 12.12
C PRO A 20 14.72 8.04 12.82
N CYS A 21 13.99 8.31 13.91
CA CYS A 21 13.21 7.30 14.64
C CYS A 21 11.74 7.23 14.23
N CYS A 22 11.27 8.13 13.36
CA CYS A 22 9.88 8.19 12.92
C CYS A 22 9.73 7.42 11.61
N SER A 23 8.78 6.49 11.61
CA SER A 23 8.35 5.81 10.40
C SER A 23 7.51 6.73 9.52
N ARG A 24 7.69 6.66 8.19
CA ARG A 24 6.84 7.38 7.25
C ARG A 24 5.46 6.73 7.18
N ALA A 25 4.42 7.55 7.25
CA ALA A 25 3.03 7.12 7.20
C ALA A 25 2.23 8.01 6.23
N PHE A 26 1.21 7.44 5.60
CA PHE A 26 0.29 8.13 4.71
C PHE A 26 -1.15 7.72 4.98
N GLU A 27 -2.05 8.65 4.72
CA GLU A 27 -3.49 8.42 4.60
C GLU A 27 -3.90 8.91 3.20
N ILE A 28 -4.67 8.10 2.47
CA ILE A 28 -5.12 8.39 1.10
C ILE A 28 -6.61 8.06 0.93
N ALA A 29 -7.27 8.73 0.00
CA ALA A 29 -8.66 8.46 -0.35
C ALA A 29 -8.89 7.04 -0.89
N SER A 30 -10.03 6.41 -0.57
CA SER A 30 -10.43 5.13 -1.18
C SER A 30 -10.72 5.23 -2.69
N ALA A 31 -10.93 6.44 -3.22
CA ALA A 31 -11.10 6.72 -4.66
C ALA A 31 -9.90 6.30 -5.54
N HIS A 32 -8.79 5.87 -4.92
CA HIS A 32 -7.65 5.25 -5.59
C HIS A 32 -7.83 3.75 -5.88
N LEU A 33 -8.97 3.18 -5.52
CA LEU A 33 -9.38 1.82 -5.85
C LEU A 33 -10.73 1.87 -6.60
N PRO A 34 -11.00 0.93 -7.52
CA PRO A 34 -12.35 0.70 -8.03
C PRO A 34 -13.34 0.47 -6.88
N GLU A 35 -14.60 0.87 -7.07
CA GLU A 35 -15.63 0.71 -6.02
C GLU A 35 -15.81 -0.77 -5.61
N GLU A 36 -15.78 -1.69 -6.60
CA GLU A 36 -15.87 -3.12 -6.34
C GLU A 36 -14.67 -3.64 -5.53
N ASP A 37 -13.45 -3.23 -5.91
CA ASP A 37 -12.23 -3.58 -5.18
C ASP A 37 -12.25 -3.05 -3.74
N TRP A 38 -12.78 -1.83 -3.53
CA TRP A 38 -12.91 -1.25 -2.19
C TRP A 38 -13.92 -2.01 -1.33
N ALA A 39 -15.06 -2.40 -1.90
CA ALA A 39 -16.07 -3.20 -1.20
C ALA A 39 -15.53 -4.60 -0.84
N ASP A 40 -14.85 -5.26 -1.77
CA ASP A 40 -14.23 -6.56 -1.55
C ASP A 40 -13.12 -6.48 -0.50
N LEU A 41 -12.30 -5.41 -0.55
CA LEU A 41 -11.21 -5.20 0.40
C LEU A 41 -11.72 -5.07 1.84
N GLN A 42 -12.83 -4.36 2.06
CA GLN A 42 -13.46 -4.24 3.39
C GLN A 42 -13.82 -5.60 4.00
N THR A 43 -14.23 -6.55 3.18
CA THR A 43 -14.54 -7.92 3.64
C THR A 43 -13.26 -8.74 3.81
N LEU A 44 -12.32 -8.66 2.85
CA LEU A 44 -11.10 -9.46 2.83
C LEU A 44 -10.23 -9.23 4.08
N VAL A 45 -10.09 -7.97 4.52
CA VAL A 45 -9.17 -7.63 5.63
C VAL A 45 -9.61 -8.14 6.99
N GLU A 46 -10.85 -8.63 7.14
CA GLU A 46 -11.32 -9.26 8.37
C GLU A 46 -10.72 -10.65 8.58
N ASP A 47 -10.46 -11.37 7.49
CA ASP A 47 -10.11 -12.80 7.51
C ASP A 47 -8.79 -13.17 6.81
N ALA A 48 -8.16 -12.23 6.09
CA ALA A 48 -6.96 -12.51 5.29
C ALA A 48 -5.78 -13.09 6.10
N ASP A 49 -5.17 -14.17 5.61
CA ASP A 49 -3.90 -14.68 6.13
C ASP A 49 -2.73 -13.87 5.59
N THR A 50 -2.27 -12.93 6.41
CA THR A 50 -1.20 -11.99 6.02
C THR A 50 0.22 -12.49 6.33
N ALA A 51 0.38 -13.73 6.84
CA ALA A 51 1.66 -14.22 7.37
C ALA A 51 2.84 -14.14 6.38
N LEU A 52 2.57 -14.27 5.07
CA LEU A 52 3.59 -14.25 4.01
C LEU A 52 3.47 -13.04 3.07
N LEU A 53 2.57 -12.10 3.37
CA LEU A 53 2.23 -11.01 2.44
C LEU A 53 3.05 -9.74 2.63
N HIS A 54 3.97 -9.75 3.60
CA HIS A 54 4.81 -8.62 3.97
C HIS A 54 4.03 -7.37 4.43
N PHE A 55 2.79 -7.54 4.87
CA PHE A 55 2.06 -6.52 5.60
C PHE A 55 1.17 -7.17 6.67
N GLU A 56 0.69 -6.37 7.61
CA GLU A 56 -0.49 -6.70 8.43
C GLU A 56 -1.59 -5.70 8.01
N CYS A 57 -2.85 -6.14 7.93
CA CYS A 57 -4.00 -5.25 7.71
C CYS A 57 -4.87 -5.11 8.96
N PHE A 58 -5.57 -3.99 9.07
CA PHE A 58 -6.48 -3.70 10.19
C PHE A 58 -7.58 -2.73 9.74
N THR A 59 -8.73 -2.76 10.41
CA THR A 59 -9.85 -1.85 10.15
C THR A 59 -9.93 -0.74 11.21
N LEU A 60 -10.40 0.43 10.80
CA LEU A 60 -10.75 1.55 11.66
C LEU A 60 -12.28 1.69 11.66
N PRO A 61 -12.96 1.29 12.74
CA PRO A 61 -14.41 1.02 12.70
C PRO A 61 -15.29 2.26 12.53
N ASP A 62 -14.81 3.45 12.90
CA ASP A 62 -15.63 4.68 12.86
C ASP A 62 -15.49 5.46 11.55
N SER A 63 -14.46 5.19 10.74
CA SER A 63 -14.21 5.88 9.46
C SER A 63 -14.33 4.99 8.23
N ASP A 64 -14.68 3.71 8.43
CA ASP A 64 -14.67 2.67 7.40
C ASP A 64 -13.30 2.56 6.69
N ALA A 65 -12.22 2.98 7.36
CA ALA A 65 -10.89 3.00 6.77
C ALA A 65 -10.13 1.69 7.00
N ILE A 66 -9.24 1.37 6.07
CA ILE A 66 -8.41 0.17 6.09
C ILE A 66 -6.95 0.58 6.21
N GLY A 67 -6.30 0.08 7.24
CA GLY A 67 -4.88 0.32 7.50
C GLY A 67 -4.02 -0.88 7.13
N PHE A 68 -2.80 -0.58 6.68
CA PHE A 68 -1.75 -1.54 6.36
C PHE A 68 -0.47 -1.13 7.07
N LYS A 69 0.11 -2.07 7.82
CA LYS A 69 1.47 -1.97 8.33
C LYS A 69 2.40 -2.73 7.40
N LEU A 70 3.10 -2.00 6.55
CA LEU A 70 4.02 -2.57 5.56
C LEU A 70 5.30 -3.04 6.24
N LEU A 71 5.77 -4.24 5.91
CA LEU A 71 6.95 -4.90 6.43
C LEU A 71 8.02 -5.02 5.34
N SER A 72 9.27 -5.23 5.73
CA SER A 72 10.37 -5.50 4.78
C SER A 72 10.53 -4.49 3.63
N THR A 73 10.20 -3.23 3.89
CA THR A 73 10.32 -2.13 2.94
C THR A 73 11.80 -1.75 2.73
N PRO A 74 12.22 -1.35 1.52
CA PRO A 74 11.39 -1.16 0.33
C PRO A 74 11.13 -2.45 -0.47
N TRP A 75 9.95 -2.60 -1.06
CA TRP A 75 9.66 -3.75 -1.92
C TRP A 75 10.23 -3.57 -3.32
N THR A 76 11.48 -3.98 -3.49
CA THR A 76 12.19 -4.01 -4.78
C THR A 76 12.77 -5.40 -4.99
N ASP A 77 12.95 -5.82 -6.25
CA ASP A 77 13.54 -7.13 -6.56
C ASP A 77 14.89 -7.35 -5.86
N HIS A 78 15.72 -6.30 -5.81
CA HIS A 78 17.01 -6.36 -5.11
C HIS A 78 16.83 -6.57 -3.60
N HIS A 79 15.97 -5.80 -2.94
CA HIS A 79 15.79 -5.86 -1.49
C HIS A 79 15.14 -7.18 -1.06
N LEU A 80 14.07 -7.59 -1.74
CA LEU A 80 13.38 -8.85 -1.50
C LEU A 80 14.30 -10.04 -1.81
N GLY A 81 15.01 -10.01 -2.95
CA GLY A 81 15.94 -11.07 -3.32
C GLY A 81 17.08 -11.24 -2.31
N GLN A 82 17.63 -10.13 -1.80
CA GLN A 82 18.75 -10.16 -0.86
C GLN A 82 18.36 -10.72 0.53
N PHE A 83 17.17 -10.37 1.03
CA PHE A 83 16.79 -10.70 2.41
C PHE A 83 15.75 -11.82 2.55
N TRP A 84 14.98 -12.09 1.50
CA TRP A 84 13.86 -13.03 1.51
C TRP A 84 13.95 -14.10 0.42
N GLY A 85 14.85 -13.95 -0.55
CA GLY A 85 15.18 -14.97 -1.54
C GLY A 85 14.18 -15.09 -2.70
N TYR A 86 13.31 -14.10 -2.90
CA TYR A 86 12.36 -14.04 -4.01
C TYR A 86 12.21 -12.59 -4.53
N ASP A 87 11.59 -12.41 -5.69
CA ASP A 87 11.42 -11.11 -6.35
C ASP A 87 10.05 -10.44 -6.08
N LEU A 88 9.87 -9.19 -6.51
CA LEU A 88 8.62 -8.46 -6.29
C LEU A 88 7.43 -9.17 -6.93
N SER A 89 7.61 -9.77 -8.11
CA SER A 89 6.53 -10.47 -8.80
C SER A 89 6.01 -11.67 -8.01
N THR A 90 6.89 -12.38 -7.31
CA THR A 90 6.53 -13.49 -6.43
C THR A 90 5.71 -13.00 -5.24
N LEU A 91 6.09 -11.87 -4.62
CA LEU A 91 5.32 -11.27 -3.54
C LEU A 91 3.91 -10.86 -4.00
N GLN A 92 3.82 -10.21 -5.16
CA GLN A 92 2.54 -9.78 -5.72
C GLN A 92 1.65 -10.98 -6.07
N ALA A 93 2.23 -12.08 -6.54
CA ALA A 93 1.49 -13.32 -6.79
C ALA A 93 0.92 -13.94 -5.50
N LEU A 94 1.66 -13.90 -4.38
CA LEU A 94 1.16 -14.34 -3.08
C LEU A 94 0.00 -13.48 -2.58
N GLN A 95 0.12 -12.15 -2.73
CA GLN A 95 -0.94 -11.21 -2.35
C GLN A 95 -2.20 -11.41 -3.21
N ALA A 96 -2.04 -11.60 -4.52
CA ALA A 96 -3.15 -11.90 -5.41
C ALA A 96 -3.81 -13.24 -5.09
N ALA A 97 -3.02 -14.25 -4.69
CA ALA A 97 -3.54 -15.56 -4.30
C ALA A 97 -4.36 -15.51 -3.01
N GLU A 98 -4.08 -14.56 -2.09
CA GLU A 98 -4.92 -14.31 -0.91
C GLU A 98 -6.21 -13.54 -1.26
N GLY A 99 -6.29 -12.93 -2.44
CA GLY A 99 -7.48 -12.25 -2.93
C GLY A 99 -7.39 -10.73 -2.99
N PHE A 100 -6.22 -10.14 -2.71
CA PHE A 100 -6.04 -8.69 -2.89
C PHE A 100 -6.09 -8.32 -4.38
N SER A 101 -6.84 -7.28 -4.72
CA SER A 101 -6.99 -6.82 -6.10
C SER A 101 -5.68 -6.26 -6.68
N GLU A 102 -5.56 -6.22 -8.00
CA GLU A 102 -4.37 -5.68 -8.68
C GLU A 102 -4.09 -4.22 -8.28
N GLU A 103 -5.13 -3.38 -8.19
CA GLU A 103 -4.96 -1.98 -7.79
C GLU A 103 -4.58 -1.84 -6.32
N THR A 104 -5.12 -2.68 -5.43
CA THR A 104 -4.69 -2.72 -4.02
C THR A 104 -3.20 -3.08 -3.93
N ILE A 105 -2.79 -4.17 -4.58
CA ILE A 105 -1.40 -4.62 -4.62
C ILE A 105 -0.47 -3.54 -5.18
N ARG A 106 -0.91 -2.85 -6.23
CA ARG A 106 -0.16 -1.76 -6.85
C ARG A 106 0.04 -0.58 -5.91
N VAL A 107 -1.00 -0.13 -5.20
CA VAL A 107 -0.91 0.96 -4.22
C VAL A 107 0.03 0.57 -3.07
N LEU A 108 -0.11 -0.64 -2.51
CA LEU A 108 0.78 -1.13 -1.46
C LEU A 108 2.24 -1.25 -1.93
N THR A 109 2.45 -1.71 -3.16
CA THR A 109 3.79 -1.80 -3.78
C THR A 109 4.43 -0.42 -3.89
N LEU A 110 3.71 0.58 -4.39
CA LEU A 110 4.20 1.95 -4.50
C LEU A 110 4.53 2.53 -3.13
N ALA A 111 3.66 2.35 -2.13
CA ALA A 111 3.90 2.78 -0.76
C ALA A 111 5.15 2.11 -0.18
N ALA A 112 5.28 0.80 -0.32
CA ALA A 112 6.42 0.04 0.19
C ALA A 112 7.74 0.45 -0.47
N GLN A 113 7.76 0.65 -1.80
CA GLN A 113 8.94 1.15 -2.53
C GLN A 113 9.35 2.55 -2.07
N ALA A 114 8.37 3.35 -1.67
CA ALA A 114 8.58 4.64 -1.02
C ALA A 114 8.76 4.48 0.49
N GLU A 115 9.23 3.35 1.00
CA GLU A 115 9.53 3.10 2.43
C GLU A 115 8.43 3.60 3.40
N VAL A 116 7.17 3.57 2.98
CA VAL A 116 6.03 3.84 3.84
C VAL A 116 5.86 2.63 4.74
N ARG A 117 5.68 2.86 6.04
CA ARG A 117 5.49 1.79 7.03
C ARG A 117 4.06 1.63 7.45
N PHE A 118 3.27 2.70 7.35
CA PHE A 118 1.85 2.70 7.61
C PHE A 118 1.12 3.42 6.48
N LEU A 119 0.16 2.73 5.86
CA LEU A 119 -0.74 3.32 4.89
C LEU A 119 -2.16 3.11 5.38
N VAL A 120 -2.96 4.17 5.41
CA VAL A 120 -4.40 4.10 5.64
C VAL A 120 -5.10 4.51 4.35
N ILE A 121 -6.05 3.68 3.91
CA ILE A 121 -6.99 4.00 2.84
C ILE A 121 -8.30 4.37 3.54
N ASP A 122 -8.68 5.63 3.48
CA ASP A 122 -9.85 6.19 4.17
C ASP A 122 -10.78 6.87 3.15
N PRO A 123 -12.08 6.52 3.09
CA PRO A 123 -13.00 7.11 2.13
C PRO A 123 -13.21 8.63 2.30
N ASN A 124 -12.83 9.18 3.44
CA ASN A 124 -12.95 10.61 3.79
C ASN A 124 -11.62 11.37 3.67
N SER A 125 -10.52 10.71 3.29
CA SER A 125 -9.23 11.36 3.17
C SER A 125 -9.03 12.04 1.80
N ASN A 126 -7.89 12.71 1.66
CA ASN A 126 -7.54 13.41 0.43
C ASN A 126 -6.93 12.47 -0.61
N VAL A 127 -7.15 12.79 -1.87
CA VAL A 127 -6.50 12.10 -2.99
C VAL A 127 -5.00 12.40 -3.00
N LEU A 128 -4.20 11.38 -3.25
CA LEU A 128 -2.77 11.49 -3.51
C LEU A 128 -2.53 11.69 -5.01
N ASN A 129 -2.06 12.89 -5.37
CA ASN A 129 -1.75 13.21 -6.76
C ASN A 129 -0.76 12.21 -7.37
N GLY A 130 -1.09 11.69 -8.55
CA GLY A 130 -0.26 10.74 -9.30
C GLY A 130 -0.66 9.27 -9.10
N LEU A 131 -1.57 8.97 -8.17
CA LEU A 131 -2.33 7.71 -8.20
C LEU A 131 -3.56 7.86 -9.13
N PRO A 132 -3.99 6.77 -9.79
CA PRO A 132 -5.24 6.78 -10.54
C PRO A 132 -6.42 7.11 -9.65
N LEU A 133 -7.47 7.65 -10.25
CA LEU A 133 -8.77 7.83 -9.63
C LEU A 133 -9.77 6.97 -10.38
N PHE A 134 -10.64 6.31 -9.64
CA PHE A 134 -11.73 5.52 -10.18
C PHE A 134 -13.04 6.24 -9.88
N ASP A 135 -13.94 6.22 -10.85
CA ASP A 135 -15.27 6.77 -10.68
C ASP A 135 -16.07 5.87 -9.72
N CYS A 136 -16.98 6.49 -8.98
CA CYS A 136 -18.02 5.84 -8.21
C CYS A 136 -19.36 5.84 -8.96
#